data_AF-A0A5E4V6S6-F1
#
_entry.id   AF-A0A5E4V6S6-F1
#
_cell.length_a   1.000
_cell.length_b   1.000
_cell.length_c   1.000
_cell.angle_alpha   90.00
_cell.angle_beta   90.00
_cell.angle_gamma   90.00
#
_symmetry.space_group_name_H-M   'P 1'
#
loop_
_entity.id
_entity.type
_entity.pdbx_description
1 polymer ?
#
loop_
_entity_poly.entity_id
_entity_poly.type
_entity_poly.pdbx_seq_one_letter_code
_entity_poly.pdbx_strand_id
1 'polypeptide(L)'
;MLAAALAPAVARADCDPSDRNIANHVLTYTGQLGERNPLRLVLRSTSGGKLDGRYANASSQGDTTLTGKLENKSRLHLTEFDAGGMPRATFEGEFAAADDVNRQRGASSSCEVISGQWKDLRSGRTVPFELSLASIQSGKIDHLYGVAGANDDETVNRAATQFRKGVLDDRRDVVAQSIRYPLHVSLRGKTIILRNPKSLLARYNEIFTDGYVRTIGAAVPRLMFARDQGVMLGDGAVWFDAAGRVIALNRS
;
A
#
# COMPACT_ATOMS: atom_id res chain seq x y z
N MET A 1 -34.35 -12.84 3.88
CA MET A 1 -33.20 -12.21 3.20
C MET A 1 -31.92 -12.73 3.84
N LEU A 2 -31.20 -13.62 3.15
CA LEU A 2 -29.88 -14.07 3.59
C LEU A 2 -28.87 -12.94 3.26
N ALA A 3 -28.37 -12.25 4.28
CA ALA A 3 -27.19 -11.41 4.13
C ALA A 3 -25.97 -12.33 4.15
N ALA A 4 -25.36 -12.55 2.99
CA ALA A 4 -24.08 -13.26 2.88
C ALA A 4 -23.02 -12.43 3.62
N ALA A 5 -22.54 -12.94 4.76
CA ALA A 5 -21.42 -12.38 5.48
C ALA A 5 -20.14 -12.69 4.69
N LEU A 6 -19.75 -11.80 3.79
CA LEU A 6 -18.41 -11.80 3.22
C LEU A 6 -17.44 -11.39 4.34
N ALA A 7 -16.75 -12.36 4.92
CA ALA A 7 -15.54 -12.07 5.67
C ALA A 7 -14.54 -11.42 4.69
N PRO A 8 -13.87 -10.30 5.05
CA PRO A 8 -12.79 -9.79 4.23
C PRO A 8 -11.68 -10.85 4.24
N ALA A 9 -11.59 -11.62 3.16
CA ALA A 9 -10.46 -12.50 2.90
C ALA A 9 -9.18 -11.67 2.95
N VAL A 10 -8.08 -12.29 3.37
CA VAL A 10 -6.73 -11.77 3.10
C VAL A 10 -6.64 -11.63 1.59
N ALA A 11 -6.86 -10.42 1.09
CA ALA A 11 -6.82 -10.15 -0.33
C ALA A 11 -5.35 -10.06 -0.71
N ARG A 12 -4.76 -11.16 -1.15
CA ARG A 12 -3.57 -11.07 -2.00
C ARG A 12 -4.04 -10.41 -3.27
N ALA A 13 -3.54 -9.22 -3.53
CA ALA A 13 -3.85 -8.57 -4.79
C ALA A 13 -3.24 -9.38 -5.93
N ASP A 14 -3.99 -9.44 -7.04
CA ASP A 14 -3.63 -10.25 -8.19
C ASP A 14 -2.39 -9.65 -8.85
N CYS A 15 -1.34 -10.46 -8.91
CA CYS A 15 -0.08 -10.11 -9.57
C CYS A 15 -0.01 -10.70 -10.98
N ASP A 16 -1.04 -11.42 -11.46
CA ASP A 16 -1.01 -12.08 -12.77
C ASP A 16 -0.95 -11.03 -13.90
N PRO A 17 0.17 -10.94 -14.63
CA PRO A 17 0.32 -9.96 -15.69
C PRO A 17 -0.21 -10.48 -17.03
N SER A 18 -0.89 -11.63 -17.09
CA SER A 18 -1.23 -12.34 -18.34
C SER A 18 -2.08 -11.54 -19.34
N ASP A 19 -2.71 -10.43 -18.92
CA ASP A 19 -3.66 -9.62 -19.69
C ASP A 19 -3.12 -8.26 -20.18
N ARG A 20 -1.81 -8.13 -20.48
CA ARG A 20 -1.13 -6.84 -20.74
C ARG A 20 -1.70 -5.99 -21.91
N ASN A 21 -2.79 -5.28 -21.64
CA ASN A 21 -2.91 -3.87 -21.95
C ASN A 21 -2.65 -3.06 -20.66
N ILE A 22 -1.37 -2.99 -20.26
CA ILE A 22 -0.92 -2.19 -19.09
C ILE A 22 -1.05 -0.68 -19.31
N ALA A 23 -1.41 -0.24 -20.53
CA ALA A 23 -1.78 1.15 -20.74
C ALA A 23 -3.03 1.44 -19.90
N ASN A 24 -2.95 2.44 -19.03
CA ASN A 24 -3.99 2.84 -18.06
C ASN A 24 -4.09 2.01 -16.77
N HIS A 25 -3.11 1.14 -16.50
CA HIS A 25 -3.00 0.45 -15.21
C HIS A 25 -2.01 1.14 -14.27
N VAL A 26 -2.30 1.02 -12.99
CA VAL A 26 -1.47 1.44 -11.87
C VAL A 26 -0.88 0.18 -11.24
N LEU A 27 0.45 0.12 -11.18
CA LEU A 27 1.19 -0.97 -10.57
C LEU A 27 1.67 -0.52 -9.19
N THR A 28 1.34 -1.27 -8.15
CA THR A 28 1.80 -0.99 -6.79
C THR A 28 2.81 -2.03 -6.37
N TYR A 29 3.97 -1.57 -5.93
CA TYR A 29 5.05 -2.38 -5.40
C TYR A 29 5.25 -2.07 -3.92
N THR A 30 5.57 -3.11 -3.14
CA THR A 30 5.83 -3.01 -1.70
C THR A 30 7.11 -3.73 -1.33
N GLY A 31 7.78 -3.22 -0.31
CA GLY A 31 9.02 -3.80 0.18
C GLY A 31 9.75 -2.81 1.06
N GLN A 32 11.07 -2.67 0.87
CA GLN A 32 11.89 -1.87 1.77
C GLN A 32 12.90 -0.98 1.03
N LEU A 33 13.24 0.14 1.68
CA LEU A 33 14.35 1.02 1.34
C LEU A 33 15.41 0.93 2.45
N GLY A 34 16.43 0.11 2.25
CA GLY A 34 17.32 -0.35 3.31
C GLY A 34 16.63 -1.35 4.24
N GLU A 35 17.18 -1.58 5.43
CA GLU A 35 16.80 -2.74 6.26
C GLU A 35 15.49 -2.59 7.07
N ARG A 36 15.01 -1.36 7.29
CA ARG A 36 13.91 -1.09 8.23
C ARG A 36 13.01 0.07 7.81
N ASN A 37 12.97 0.39 6.52
CA ASN A 37 12.12 1.47 6.02
C ASN A 37 11.13 0.91 4.99
N PRO A 38 9.93 0.49 5.43
CA PRO A 38 8.89 0.01 4.52
C PRO A 38 8.60 1.06 3.47
N LEU A 39 8.64 0.64 2.21
CA LEU A 39 8.48 1.49 1.04
C LEU A 39 7.29 0.97 0.23
N ARG A 40 6.47 1.91 -0.22
CA ARG A 40 5.47 1.68 -1.25
C ARG A 40 5.77 2.55 -2.45
N LEU A 41 5.81 1.94 -3.62
CA LEU A 41 6.04 2.59 -4.90
C LEU A 41 4.86 2.29 -5.80
N VAL A 42 4.27 3.32 -6.38
CA VAL A 42 3.21 3.20 -7.37
C VAL A 42 3.73 3.73 -8.69
N LEU A 43 3.55 2.97 -9.76
CA LEU A 43 4.00 3.31 -11.11
C LEU A 43 2.83 3.26 -12.08
N ARG A 44 2.86 4.16 -13.07
CA ARG A 44 1.98 4.13 -14.22
C ARG A 44 2.78 4.45 -15.48
N SER A 45 2.58 3.65 -16.52
CA SER A 45 3.13 3.93 -17.84
C SER A 45 2.29 4.98 -18.56
N THR A 46 2.96 5.95 -19.19
CA THR A 46 2.35 6.96 -20.06
C THR A 46 2.70 6.69 -21.52
N SER A 47 2.11 7.46 -22.45
CA SER A 47 2.51 7.43 -23.85
C SER A 47 4.02 7.72 -24.00
N GLY A 48 4.67 7.01 -24.93
CA GLY A 48 6.10 7.20 -25.23
C GLY A 48 7.09 6.51 -24.28
N GLY A 49 6.64 5.57 -23.44
CA GLY A 49 7.54 4.75 -22.61
C GLY A 49 8.08 5.45 -21.36
N LYS A 50 7.48 6.59 -20.99
CA LYS A 50 7.73 7.29 -19.73
C LYS A 50 6.90 6.67 -18.60
N LEU A 51 7.36 6.86 -17.39
CA LEU A 51 6.72 6.43 -16.16
C LEU A 51 6.40 7.65 -15.30
N ASP A 52 5.17 7.72 -14.83
CA ASP A 52 4.79 8.53 -13.69
C ASP A 52 4.82 7.64 -12.45
N GLY A 53 5.35 8.16 -11.34
CA GLY A 53 5.45 7.41 -10.11
C GLY A 53 5.13 8.23 -8.88
N ARG A 54 4.77 7.54 -7.80
CA ARG A 54 4.68 8.10 -6.46
C ARG A 54 5.25 7.09 -5.48
N TYR A 55 5.93 7.55 -4.44
CA TYR A 55 6.34 6.66 -3.36
C TYR A 55 6.08 7.26 -1.99
N ALA A 56 5.92 6.40 -1.00
CA ALA A 56 5.80 6.78 0.40
C ALA A 56 6.45 5.70 1.28
N ASN A 57 6.97 6.12 2.43
CA ASN A 57 7.40 5.20 3.47
C ASN A 57 6.48 5.28 4.70
N ALA A 58 6.68 4.39 5.67
CA ALA A 58 5.81 4.32 6.86
C ALA A 58 5.83 5.60 7.75
N SER A 59 6.85 6.45 7.60
CA SER A 59 7.00 7.71 8.34
C SER A 59 6.65 8.96 7.52
N SER A 60 6.41 8.81 6.22
CA SER A 60 6.10 9.89 5.29
C SER A 60 4.85 10.66 5.70
N GLN A 61 4.96 11.99 5.75
CA GLN A 61 3.79 12.89 5.91
C GLN A 61 3.04 13.10 4.58
N GLY A 62 3.73 12.92 3.47
CA GLY A 62 3.22 13.01 2.10
C GLY A 62 3.91 11.96 1.23
N ASP A 63 3.32 11.65 0.09
CA ASP A 63 3.97 10.89 -0.96
C ASP A 63 4.75 11.82 -1.89
N THR A 64 5.82 11.28 -2.45
CA THR A 64 6.75 12.01 -3.30
C THR A 64 6.55 11.61 -4.75
N THR A 65 6.39 12.59 -5.63
CA THR A 65 6.25 12.37 -7.07
C THR A 65 7.57 11.98 -7.70
N LEU A 66 7.50 11.04 -8.64
CA LEU A 66 8.60 10.56 -9.45
C LEU A 66 8.23 10.70 -10.93
N THR A 67 9.23 10.97 -11.76
CA THR A 67 9.12 10.76 -13.21
C THR A 67 10.26 9.88 -13.67
N GLY A 68 10.04 9.06 -14.68
CA GLY A 68 11.09 8.20 -15.17
C GLY A 68 10.77 7.47 -16.46
N LYS A 69 11.48 6.37 -16.68
CA LYS A 69 11.36 5.54 -17.88
C LYS A 69 11.91 4.14 -17.61
N LEU A 70 11.55 3.21 -18.49
CA LEU A 70 12.25 1.93 -18.62
C LEU A 70 13.28 2.02 -19.74
N GLU A 71 14.54 1.77 -19.42
CA GLU A 71 15.62 1.59 -20.38
C GLU A 71 15.81 0.10 -20.68
N ASN A 72 16.04 -0.23 -21.96
CA ASN A 72 16.27 -1.61 -22.40
C ASN A 72 15.21 -2.62 -21.92
N LYS A 73 13.99 -2.14 -21.66
CA LYS A 73 12.83 -2.90 -21.15
C LYS A 73 12.95 -3.44 -19.70
N SER A 74 14.14 -3.51 -19.11
CA SER A 74 14.34 -4.07 -17.76
C SER A 74 14.97 -3.12 -16.75
N ARG A 75 15.51 -1.98 -17.18
CA ARG A 75 16.20 -1.04 -16.27
C ARG A 75 15.29 0.12 -15.93
N LEU A 76 14.95 0.22 -14.66
CA LEU A 76 14.13 1.29 -14.10
C LEU A 76 15.01 2.49 -13.76
N HIS A 77 14.65 3.65 -14.30
CA HIS A 77 15.22 4.93 -13.90
C HIS A 77 14.10 5.88 -13.49
N LEU A 78 14.05 6.27 -12.22
CA LEU A 78 13.10 7.26 -11.70
C LEU A 78 13.85 8.41 -11.02
N THR A 79 13.38 9.63 -11.23
CA THR A 79 13.88 10.84 -10.57
C THR A 79 12.84 11.36 -9.59
N GLU A 80 13.28 11.61 -8.35
CA GLU A 80 12.58 12.36 -7.33
C GLU A 80 12.87 13.86 -7.49
N PHE A 81 11.84 14.67 -7.34
CA PHE A 81 11.96 16.13 -7.36
C PHE A 81 11.59 16.71 -6.00
N ASP A 82 12.27 17.79 -5.60
CA ASP A 82 11.83 18.58 -4.46
C ASP A 82 10.65 19.51 -4.83
N ALA A 83 10.14 20.24 -3.84
CA ALA A 83 9.01 21.16 -4.03
C ALA A 83 9.29 22.29 -5.05
N GLY A 84 10.56 22.58 -5.33
CA GLY A 84 10.98 23.54 -6.34
C GLY A 84 11.14 22.94 -7.75
N GLY A 85 10.86 21.64 -7.91
CA GLY A 85 11.02 20.92 -9.17
C GLY A 85 12.48 20.54 -9.49
N MET A 86 13.40 20.65 -8.53
CA MET A 86 14.79 20.26 -8.74
C MET A 86 15.00 18.78 -8.42
N PRO A 87 15.74 18.02 -9.26
CA PRO A 87 16.10 16.64 -8.97
C PRO A 87 16.79 16.52 -7.60
N ARG A 88 16.27 15.65 -6.75
CA ARG A 88 16.78 15.44 -5.39
C ARG A 88 17.36 14.05 -5.18
N ALA A 89 16.77 13.04 -5.79
CA ALA A 89 17.23 11.66 -5.69
C ALA A 89 16.88 10.87 -6.95
N THR A 90 17.51 9.72 -7.15
CA THR A 90 17.10 8.76 -8.18
C THR A 90 16.86 7.38 -7.60
N PHE A 91 15.95 6.63 -8.20
CA PHE A 91 15.88 5.18 -8.07
C PHE A 91 16.44 4.58 -9.36
N GLU A 92 17.54 3.85 -9.24
CA GLU A 92 18.11 3.02 -10.30
C GLU A 92 17.84 1.56 -9.94
N GLY A 93 17.08 0.85 -10.76
CA GLY A 93 16.75 -0.54 -10.48
C GLY A 93 16.68 -1.41 -11.71
N GLU A 94 16.59 -2.70 -11.47
CA GLU A 94 16.39 -3.71 -12.49
C GLU A 94 15.28 -4.66 -12.06
N PHE A 95 14.44 -5.02 -13.02
CA PHE A 95 13.49 -6.11 -12.87
C PHE A 95 14.27 -7.43 -12.92
N ALA A 96 14.08 -8.31 -11.93
CA ALA A 96 14.91 -9.50 -11.73
C ALA A 96 14.88 -10.55 -12.87
N ALA A 97 14.14 -10.32 -13.96
CA ALA A 97 14.15 -11.15 -15.16
C ALA A 97 14.18 -10.30 -16.43
N ALA A 98 15.25 -10.42 -17.21
CA ALA A 98 15.44 -9.78 -18.50
C ALA A 98 14.57 -10.40 -19.63
N ASP A 99 13.92 -11.52 -19.34
CA ASP A 99 13.16 -12.38 -20.23
C ASP A 99 11.63 -12.10 -20.14
N ASP A 100 11.20 -11.38 -19.10
CA ASP A 100 9.81 -11.36 -18.61
C ASP A 100 8.95 -10.17 -19.08
N VAL A 101 9.47 -9.35 -19.99
CA VAL A 101 8.62 -8.41 -20.71
C VAL A 101 7.81 -9.13 -21.81
N ASN A 102 8.18 -10.37 -22.20
CA ASN A 102 7.52 -11.08 -23.31
C ASN A 102 7.70 -12.63 -23.31
N ARG A 103 7.19 -13.37 -22.31
CA ARG A 103 6.73 -14.79 -22.40
C ARG A 103 6.09 -15.24 -21.08
N GLN A 104 4.77 -15.16 -20.91
CA GLN A 104 3.87 -16.29 -21.19
C GLN A 104 4.57 -17.57 -21.68
N ARG A 105 4.93 -18.45 -20.73
CA ARG A 105 4.69 -19.91 -20.75
C ARG A 105 5.38 -20.53 -19.54
N GLY A 106 4.62 -20.74 -18.47
CA GLY A 106 5.02 -21.57 -17.34
C GLY A 106 5.10 -20.80 -16.03
N ALA A 107 4.02 -20.87 -15.26
CA ALA A 107 4.00 -20.97 -13.80
C ALA A 107 5.24 -20.46 -13.00
N SER A 108 5.63 -19.19 -13.15
CA SER A 108 6.34 -18.52 -12.07
C SER A 108 5.28 -17.99 -11.09
N SER A 109 5.17 -18.66 -9.95
CA SER A 109 4.23 -18.34 -8.86
C SER A 109 4.65 -17.12 -8.02
N SER A 110 5.63 -16.35 -8.50
CA SER A 110 6.22 -15.20 -7.81
C SER A 110 5.86 -13.90 -8.53
N CYS A 111 5.30 -12.94 -7.79
CA CYS A 111 5.11 -11.57 -8.29
C CYS A 111 6.46 -10.99 -8.76
N GLU A 112 6.41 -10.14 -9.78
CA GLU A 112 7.58 -9.41 -10.31
C GLU A 112 8.34 -8.66 -9.19
N VAL A 113 9.68 -8.65 -9.23
CA VAL A 113 10.53 -7.96 -8.24
C VAL A 113 11.40 -6.93 -8.92
N ILE A 114 11.47 -5.73 -8.32
CA ILE A 114 12.39 -4.66 -8.67
C ILE A 114 13.40 -4.53 -7.53
N SER A 115 14.68 -4.60 -7.86
CA SER A 115 15.76 -4.37 -6.90
C SER A 115 16.73 -3.34 -7.45
N GLY A 116 17.36 -2.57 -6.57
CA GLY A 116 18.20 -1.46 -7.02
C GLY A 116 18.73 -0.60 -5.90
N GLN A 117 19.06 0.63 -6.28
CA GLN A 117 19.65 1.64 -5.41
C GLN A 117 18.87 2.95 -5.52
N TRP A 118 18.48 3.48 -4.38
CA TRP A 118 18.09 4.88 -4.24
C TRP A 118 19.34 5.72 -3.96
N LYS A 119 19.52 6.82 -4.67
CA LYS A 119 20.67 7.72 -4.50
C LYS A 119 20.21 9.14 -4.20
N ASP A 120 20.60 9.67 -3.06
CA ASP A 120 20.46 11.08 -2.72
C ASP A 120 21.47 11.89 -3.54
N LEU A 121 21.00 12.82 -4.37
CA LEU A 121 21.87 13.60 -5.27
C LEU A 121 22.64 14.72 -4.55
N ARG A 122 22.21 15.12 -3.35
CA ARG A 122 22.89 16.18 -2.59
C ARG A 122 24.06 15.63 -1.78
N SER A 123 23.88 14.49 -1.14
CA SER A 123 24.88 13.84 -0.29
C SER A 123 25.67 12.74 -0.98
N GLY A 124 25.16 12.22 -2.11
CA GLY A 124 25.71 11.04 -2.77
C GLY A 124 25.42 9.73 -2.03
N ARG A 125 24.64 9.76 -0.95
CA ARG A 125 24.27 8.58 -0.17
C ARG A 125 23.44 7.63 -1.03
N THR A 126 23.79 6.36 -1.00
CA THR A 126 23.07 5.29 -1.69
C THR A 126 22.44 4.32 -0.68
N VAL A 127 21.22 3.86 -0.95
CA VAL A 127 20.49 2.89 -0.12
C VAL A 127 19.84 1.85 -1.02
N PRO A 128 20.02 0.54 -0.75
CA PRO A 128 19.39 -0.50 -1.56
C PRO A 128 17.88 -0.49 -1.37
N PHE A 129 17.14 -0.86 -2.41
CA PHE A 129 15.72 -1.16 -2.29
C PHE A 129 15.41 -2.49 -2.95
N GLU A 130 14.39 -3.15 -2.43
CA GLU A 130 13.80 -4.35 -3.02
C GLU A 130 12.29 -4.26 -2.84
N LEU A 131 11.57 -4.40 -3.95
CA LEU A 131 10.13 -4.22 -4.00
C LEU A 131 9.51 -5.34 -4.85
N SER A 132 8.50 -6.01 -4.29
CA SER A 132 7.68 -6.95 -5.03
C SER A 132 6.41 -6.28 -5.53
N LEU A 133 5.97 -6.64 -6.72
CA LEU A 133 4.66 -6.26 -7.22
C LEU A 133 3.61 -6.80 -6.24
N ALA A 134 2.77 -5.90 -5.76
CA ALA A 134 1.72 -6.21 -4.82
C ALA A 134 0.35 -6.21 -5.48
N SER A 135 0.12 -5.32 -6.47
CA SER A 135 -1.17 -5.24 -7.17
C SER A 135 -1.08 -4.55 -8.52
N ILE A 136 -1.97 -4.94 -9.42
CA ILE A 136 -2.26 -4.21 -10.66
C ILE A 136 -3.72 -3.73 -10.60
N GLN A 137 -3.96 -2.44 -10.78
CA GLN A 137 -5.30 -1.86 -10.69
C GLN A 137 -5.56 -0.89 -11.83
N SER A 138 -6.78 -0.88 -12.37
CA SER A 138 -7.23 0.20 -13.24
C SER A 138 -7.44 1.47 -12.40
N GLY A 139 -7.03 2.63 -12.90
CA GLY A 139 -7.26 3.88 -12.17
C GLY A 139 -6.29 4.99 -12.52
N LYS A 140 -6.22 5.99 -11.65
CA LYS A 140 -5.30 7.11 -11.77
C LYS A 140 -4.38 7.17 -10.55
N ILE A 141 -3.11 7.48 -10.79
CA ILE A 141 -2.07 7.53 -9.76
C ILE A 141 -2.28 8.68 -8.76
N ASP A 142 -3.05 9.69 -9.14
CA ASP A 142 -3.49 10.80 -8.30
C ASP A 142 -4.80 10.53 -7.55
N HIS A 143 -5.49 9.41 -7.84
CA HIS A 143 -6.75 9.04 -7.21
C HIS A 143 -6.96 7.52 -7.15
N LEU A 144 -6.21 6.86 -6.27
CA LEU A 144 -6.19 5.42 -6.06
C LEU A 144 -7.44 4.91 -5.36
N TYR A 145 -8.06 5.71 -4.48
CA TYR A 145 -9.13 5.23 -3.60
C TYR A 145 -10.53 5.47 -4.16
N GLY A 146 -10.65 6.02 -5.38
CA GLY A 146 -11.93 6.29 -6.02
C GLY A 146 -12.81 5.04 -6.19
N VAL A 147 -12.21 3.86 -6.39
CA VAL A 147 -12.95 2.58 -6.45
C VAL A 147 -13.65 2.21 -5.14
N ALA A 148 -13.14 2.69 -4.00
CA ALA A 148 -13.75 2.54 -2.69
C ALA A 148 -14.81 3.64 -2.40
N GLY A 149 -15.05 4.55 -3.35
CA GLY A 149 -15.96 5.69 -3.20
C GLY A 149 -15.34 6.89 -2.47
N ALA A 150 -14.03 6.91 -2.24
CA ALA A 150 -13.36 8.09 -1.69
C ALA A 150 -13.37 9.21 -2.73
N ASN A 151 -13.67 10.45 -2.31
CA ASN A 151 -13.54 11.63 -3.18
C ASN A 151 -12.13 12.24 -3.11
N ASP A 152 -11.42 11.99 -2.02
CA ASP A 152 -10.08 12.52 -1.74
C ASP A 152 -9.25 11.44 -1.04
N ASP A 153 -8.19 10.99 -1.71
CA ASP A 153 -7.27 9.99 -1.18
C ASP A 153 -6.61 10.46 0.13
N GLU A 154 -6.37 11.76 0.26
CA GLU A 154 -5.67 12.31 1.42
C GLU A 154 -6.51 12.20 2.70
N THR A 155 -7.83 12.22 2.58
CA THR A 155 -8.73 11.98 3.71
C THR A 155 -8.50 10.60 4.32
N VAL A 156 -8.37 9.57 3.49
CA VAL A 156 -8.09 8.20 3.96
C VAL A 156 -6.63 8.06 4.42
N ASN A 157 -5.66 8.67 3.72
CA ASN A 157 -4.24 8.65 4.13
C ASN A 157 -4.03 9.24 5.54
N ARG A 158 -4.64 10.40 5.82
CA ARG A 158 -4.59 11.04 7.15
C ARG A 158 -5.22 10.15 8.20
N ALA A 159 -6.39 9.59 7.91
CA ALA A 159 -7.08 8.71 8.85
C ALA A 159 -6.29 7.43 9.15
N ALA A 160 -5.70 6.80 8.13
CA ALA A 160 -4.82 5.64 8.29
C ALA A 160 -3.57 5.97 9.10
N THR A 161 -2.96 7.14 8.86
CA THR A 161 -1.81 7.63 9.62
C THR A 161 -2.17 7.86 11.09
N GLN A 162 -3.31 8.50 11.36
CA GLN A 162 -3.80 8.75 12.72
C GLN A 162 -4.16 7.46 13.45
N PHE A 163 -4.84 6.52 12.79
CA PHE A 163 -5.15 5.21 13.34
C PHE A 163 -3.88 4.46 13.70
N ARG A 164 -2.95 4.34 12.75
CA ARG A 164 -1.66 3.67 12.97
C ARG A 164 -0.91 4.29 14.15
N LYS A 165 -0.83 5.62 14.21
CA LYS A 165 -0.20 6.32 15.35
C LYS A 165 -0.94 6.05 16.66
N GLY A 166 -2.26 6.09 16.67
CA GLY A 166 -3.07 5.78 17.84
C GLY A 166 -2.82 4.37 18.38
N VAL A 167 -2.66 3.38 17.50
CA VAL A 167 -2.31 2.01 17.88
C VAL A 167 -0.89 1.94 18.47
N LEU A 168 0.10 2.58 17.82
CA LEU A 168 1.50 2.56 18.26
C LEU A 168 1.72 3.27 19.61
N ASP A 169 0.94 4.32 19.87
CA ASP A 169 1.03 5.12 21.10
C ASP A 169 0.07 4.61 22.22
N ASP A 170 -0.59 3.45 22.03
CA ASP A 170 -1.67 2.90 22.90
C ASP A 170 -2.78 3.92 23.25
N ARG A 171 -3.12 4.83 22.32
CA ARG A 171 -4.21 5.80 22.48
C ARG A 171 -5.55 5.20 22.11
N ARG A 172 -6.08 4.41 23.03
CA ARG A 172 -7.29 3.58 22.83
C ARG A 172 -8.55 4.39 22.52
N ASP A 173 -8.65 5.59 23.07
CA ASP A 173 -9.71 6.54 22.79
C ASP A 173 -9.70 7.00 21.33
N VAL A 174 -8.52 7.34 20.81
CA VAL A 174 -8.33 7.73 19.39
C VAL A 174 -8.66 6.57 18.47
N VAL A 175 -8.19 5.36 18.80
CA VAL A 175 -8.48 4.14 18.04
C VAL A 175 -9.98 3.82 18.05
N ALA A 176 -10.65 3.93 19.20
CA ALA A 176 -12.10 3.73 19.28
C ALA A 176 -12.87 4.80 18.48
N GLN A 177 -12.40 6.05 18.49
CA GLN A 177 -13.03 7.15 17.77
C GLN A 177 -12.86 7.08 16.26
N SER A 178 -11.85 6.38 15.73
CA SER A 178 -11.66 6.23 14.27
C SER A 178 -12.53 5.14 13.65
N ILE A 179 -13.21 4.32 14.46
CA ILE A 179 -13.96 3.15 14.01
C ILE A 179 -15.38 3.51 13.60
N ARG A 180 -15.83 2.99 12.46
CA ARG A 180 -17.25 2.92 12.10
C ARG A 180 -17.85 1.66 12.72
N TYR A 181 -18.73 1.85 13.70
CA TYR A 181 -19.46 0.76 14.32
C TYR A 181 -20.73 0.42 13.52
N PRO A 182 -21.15 -0.86 13.49
CA PRO A 182 -20.49 -2.03 14.09
C PRO A 182 -19.18 -2.41 13.39
N LEU A 183 -18.16 -2.78 14.16
CA LEU A 183 -16.84 -3.17 13.66
C LEU A 183 -16.74 -4.68 13.51
N HIS A 184 -16.26 -5.14 12.36
CA HIS A 184 -15.92 -6.53 12.12
C HIS A 184 -14.46 -6.78 12.54
N VAL A 185 -14.24 -7.77 13.40
CA VAL A 185 -12.89 -8.17 13.82
C VAL A 185 -12.70 -9.65 13.56
N SER A 186 -11.76 -10.00 12.69
CA SER A 186 -11.33 -11.38 12.48
C SER A 186 -10.23 -11.72 13.49
N LEU A 187 -10.53 -12.66 14.39
CA LEU A 187 -9.61 -13.19 15.40
C LEU A 187 -9.46 -14.69 15.18
N ARG A 188 -8.26 -15.15 14.80
CA ARG A 188 -7.95 -16.58 14.66
C ARG A 188 -8.96 -17.32 13.78
N GLY A 189 -9.31 -16.72 12.64
CA GLY A 189 -10.28 -17.27 11.68
C GLY A 189 -11.76 -17.13 12.06
N LYS A 190 -12.10 -16.52 13.21
CA LYS A 190 -13.48 -16.22 13.60
C LYS A 190 -13.75 -14.72 13.52
N THR A 191 -14.86 -14.34 12.90
CA THR A 191 -15.31 -12.95 12.89
C THR A 191 -16.20 -12.67 14.10
N ILE A 192 -15.84 -11.67 14.90
CA ILE A 192 -16.69 -11.09 15.93
C ILE A 192 -17.16 -9.69 15.51
N ILE A 193 -18.31 -9.28 16.01
CA ILE A 193 -18.88 -7.96 15.75
C ILE A 193 -18.88 -7.15 17.05
N LEU A 194 -18.19 -6.02 17.04
CA LEU A 194 -18.15 -5.06 18.14
C LEU A 194 -19.13 -3.94 17.82
N ARG A 195 -20.13 -3.70 18.67
CA ARG A 195 -21.23 -2.77 18.36
C ARG A 195 -20.95 -1.33 18.75
N ASN A 196 -19.98 -1.09 19.63
CA ASN A 196 -19.70 0.22 20.19
C ASN A 196 -18.27 0.33 20.76
N PRO A 197 -17.79 1.55 21.09
CA PRO A 197 -16.50 1.78 21.71
C PRO A 197 -16.24 0.93 22.97
N LYS A 198 -17.23 0.79 23.85
CA LYS A 198 -17.10 0.02 25.09
C LYS A 198 -16.75 -1.45 24.81
N SER A 199 -17.36 -2.06 23.79
CA SER A 199 -17.07 -3.44 23.39
C SER A 199 -15.68 -3.63 22.79
N LEU A 200 -15.12 -2.61 22.12
CA LEU A 200 -13.72 -2.61 21.66
C LEU A 200 -12.76 -2.50 22.83
N LEU A 201 -12.96 -1.50 23.70
CA LEU A 201 -12.07 -1.24 24.82
C LEU A 201 -11.98 -2.44 25.78
N ALA A 202 -13.10 -3.15 26.00
CA ALA A 202 -13.13 -4.38 26.79
C ALA A 202 -12.29 -5.53 26.20
N ARG A 203 -12.02 -5.51 24.89
CA ARG A 203 -11.25 -6.53 24.16
C ARG A 203 -9.96 -5.99 23.56
N TYR A 204 -9.54 -4.79 23.94
CA TYR A 204 -8.48 -4.07 23.24
C TYR A 204 -7.19 -4.89 23.17
N ASN A 205 -6.74 -5.41 24.31
CA ASN A 205 -5.52 -6.24 24.38
C ASN A 205 -5.68 -7.61 23.70
N GLU A 206 -6.91 -8.12 23.58
CA GLU A 206 -7.19 -9.35 22.82
C GLU A 206 -7.01 -9.13 21.32
N ILE A 207 -7.30 -7.93 20.83
CA ILE A 207 -7.24 -7.55 19.41
C ILE A 207 -5.84 -7.03 19.05
N PHE A 208 -5.36 -6.03 19.77
CA PHE A 208 -4.08 -5.34 19.56
C PHE A 208 -2.96 -6.04 20.35
N THR A 209 -2.65 -7.28 19.98
CA THR A 209 -1.47 -7.98 20.48
C THR A 209 -0.19 -7.36 19.91
N ASP A 210 0.95 -7.56 20.57
CA ASP A 210 2.25 -7.03 20.10
C ASP A 210 2.55 -7.39 18.64
N GLY A 211 2.18 -8.61 18.22
CA GLY A 211 2.32 -9.04 16.83
C GLY A 211 1.49 -8.18 15.87
N TYR A 212 0.23 -7.93 16.20
CA TYR A 212 -0.67 -7.13 15.37
C TYR A 212 -0.29 -5.65 15.37
N VAL A 213 0.14 -5.12 16.52
CA VAL A 213 0.70 -3.75 16.64
C VAL A 213 1.95 -3.61 15.77
N ARG A 214 2.84 -4.62 15.73
CA ARG A 214 4.01 -4.62 14.81
C ARG A 214 3.58 -4.65 13.34
N THR A 215 2.58 -5.44 12.98
CA THR A 215 2.04 -5.47 11.60
C THR A 215 1.50 -4.10 11.19
N ILE A 216 0.69 -3.46 12.03
CA ILE A 216 0.17 -2.10 11.79
C ILE A 216 1.32 -1.08 11.75
N GLY A 217 2.31 -1.25 12.64
CA GLY A 217 3.49 -0.41 12.71
C GLY A 217 4.37 -0.47 11.46
N ALA A 218 4.52 -1.64 10.83
CA ALA A 218 5.29 -1.79 9.59
C ALA A 218 4.53 -1.30 8.34
N ALA A 219 3.23 -1.06 8.43
CA ALA A 219 2.43 -0.69 7.27
C ALA A 219 2.66 0.77 6.83
N VAL A 220 2.69 0.98 5.52
CA VAL A 220 2.73 2.31 4.90
C VAL A 220 1.29 2.86 4.78
N PRO A 221 0.93 3.96 5.48
CA PRO A 221 -0.44 4.48 5.53
C PRO A 221 -0.82 5.39 4.35
N ARG A 222 -0.15 5.18 3.20
CA ARG A 222 -0.31 5.95 1.97
C ARG A 222 -0.18 5.00 0.78
N LEU A 223 -0.70 5.44 -0.37
CA LEU A 223 -0.68 4.66 -1.62
C LEU A 223 -1.25 3.25 -1.42
N MET A 224 -2.26 3.12 -0.58
CA MET A 224 -2.83 1.84 -0.15
C MET A 224 -3.59 1.15 -1.28
N PHE A 225 -3.73 -0.17 -1.20
CA PHE A 225 -4.63 -0.88 -2.10
C PHE A 225 -6.07 -0.52 -1.77
N ALA A 226 -6.90 -0.34 -2.80
CA ALA A 226 -8.32 -0.05 -2.65
C ALA A 226 -9.17 -0.93 -3.57
N ARG A 227 -10.36 -1.29 -3.11
CA ARG A 227 -11.41 -1.91 -3.94
C ARG A 227 -12.79 -1.42 -3.49
N ASP A 228 -13.84 -1.93 -4.11
CA ASP A 228 -15.24 -1.66 -3.77
C ASP A 228 -15.57 -1.86 -2.27
N GLN A 229 -14.86 -2.75 -1.58
CA GLN A 229 -15.02 -3.00 -0.15
C GLN A 229 -14.31 -2.00 0.78
N GLY A 230 -13.43 -1.15 0.26
CA GLY A 230 -12.66 -0.19 1.05
C GLY A 230 -11.17 -0.12 0.68
N VAL A 231 -10.43 0.62 1.51
CA VAL A 231 -8.98 0.85 1.39
C VAL A 231 -8.25 0.09 2.48
N MET A 232 -7.19 -0.64 2.16
CA MET A 232 -6.53 -1.54 3.12
C MET A 232 -5.11 -1.11 3.51
N LEU A 233 -4.81 -1.24 4.80
CA LEU A 233 -3.49 -1.03 5.40
C LEU A 233 -2.92 -2.37 5.87
N GLY A 234 -1.61 -2.57 5.65
CA GLY A 234 -0.86 -3.72 6.17
C GLY A 234 -1.38 -5.05 5.63
N ASP A 235 -1.46 -5.19 4.31
CA ASP A 235 -1.89 -6.41 3.61
C ASP A 235 -3.26 -6.94 4.07
N GLY A 236 -4.18 -6.02 4.31
CA GLY A 236 -5.54 -6.33 4.76
C GLY A 236 -5.71 -6.38 6.27
N ALA A 237 -4.68 -6.06 7.06
CA ALA A 237 -4.76 -5.98 8.51
C ALA A 237 -5.84 -5.00 8.97
N VAL A 238 -6.00 -3.85 8.30
CA VAL A 238 -7.01 -2.84 8.62
C VAL A 238 -7.71 -2.39 7.34
N TRP A 239 -9.03 -2.28 7.38
CA TRP A 239 -9.83 -1.75 6.27
C TRP A 239 -10.51 -0.45 6.66
N PHE A 240 -10.47 0.52 5.74
CA PHE A 240 -11.08 1.84 5.86
C PHE A 240 -12.17 2.00 4.82
N ASP A 241 -13.26 2.71 5.16
CA ASP A 241 -14.21 3.20 4.18
C ASP A 241 -13.73 4.49 3.49
N ALA A 242 -14.53 4.97 2.53
CA ALA A 242 -14.29 6.20 1.78
C ALA A 242 -14.09 7.46 2.65
N ALA A 243 -14.63 7.47 3.87
CA ALA A 243 -14.49 8.58 4.81
C ALA A 243 -13.30 8.41 5.77
N GLY A 244 -12.46 7.38 5.55
CA GLY A 244 -11.33 7.07 6.40
C GLY A 244 -11.70 6.42 7.74
N ARG A 245 -12.93 5.89 7.88
CA ARG A 245 -13.33 5.19 9.11
C ARG A 245 -12.90 3.74 9.04
N VAL A 246 -12.38 3.20 10.14
CA VAL A 246 -12.04 1.78 10.22
C VAL A 246 -13.32 0.94 10.24
N ILE A 247 -13.44 0.03 9.28
CA ILE A 247 -14.61 -0.86 9.08
C ILE A 247 -14.30 -2.33 9.37
N ALA A 248 -13.02 -2.73 9.32
CA ALA A 248 -12.61 -4.07 9.72
C ALA A 248 -11.18 -4.12 10.27
N LEU A 249 -10.94 -5.05 11.18
CA LEU A 249 -9.64 -5.42 11.71
C LEU A 249 -9.42 -6.92 11.51
N ASN A 250 -8.35 -7.29 10.79
CA ASN A 250 -8.02 -8.69 10.52
C ASN A 250 -6.71 -9.05 11.21
N ARG A 251 -6.82 -9.84 12.28
CA ARG A 251 -5.67 -10.46 12.94
C ARG A 251 -5.62 -11.94 12.54
N SER A 252 -4.82 -12.21 11.51
CA SER A 252 -4.40 -13.56 11.10
C SER A 252 -3.58 -14.24 12.19
#